data_AF-A0A453REQ5-F1
#
_entry.id   AF-A0A453REQ5-F1
#
_cell.length_a   1.000
_cell.length_b   1.000
_cell.length_c   1.000
_cell.angle_alpha   90.00
_cell.angle_beta   90.00
_cell.angle_gamma   90.00
#
_symmetry.space_group_name_H-M   'P 1'
#
loop_
_entity.id
_entity.type
_entity.pdbx_description
1 polymer ?
#
loop_
_entity_poly.entity_id
_entity_poly.type
_entity_poly.pdbx_seq_one_letter_code
_entity_poly.pdbx_strand_id
1 'polypeptide(L)'
;KSLTLGPDDHLHLEGFASSVFAKADKQDRAGRADINTAKTFYAASIFFEILSQFGELQPDLEQKQKYAIWKAAEIRKALKEGRKPEAGPPGGDKDDAPASTTTIDHDMGRSQSFGNRQNGNEASPHPIDKGF
;
A
#
# COMPACT_ATOMS: atom_id res chain seq x y z
N LYS A 1 -19.25 -20.85 9.25
CA LYS A 1 -17.85 -21.22 9.55
C LYS A 1 -17.33 -20.20 10.54
N SER A 2 -17.05 -20.59 11.79
CA SER A 2 -16.38 -19.70 12.75
C SER A 2 -14.89 -19.72 12.40
N LEU A 3 -14.31 -18.55 12.10
CA LEU A 3 -12.85 -18.44 12.06
C LEU A 3 -12.37 -18.31 13.50
N THR A 4 -11.72 -19.36 14.00
CA THR A 4 -11.04 -19.30 15.30
C THR A 4 -9.66 -18.70 15.06
N LEU A 5 -9.50 -17.42 15.39
CA LEU A 5 -8.23 -16.71 15.30
C LEU A 5 -7.40 -17.01 16.56
N GLY A 6 -6.21 -17.58 16.37
CA GLY A 6 -5.28 -17.92 17.45
C GLY A 6 -4.31 -16.78 17.79
N PRO A 7 -3.63 -16.84 18.95
CA PRO A 7 -2.54 -15.92 19.29
C PRO A 7 -1.41 -15.92 18.25
N ASP A 8 -1.18 -17.08 17.61
CA ASP A 8 -0.21 -17.18 16.52
C ASP A 8 -0.62 -16.32 15.32
N ASP A 9 -1.89 -16.31 14.93
CA ASP A 9 -2.37 -15.51 13.79
C ASP A 9 -2.15 -14.00 14.01
N HIS A 10 -2.33 -13.54 15.26
CA HIS A 10 -2.03 -12.16 15.65
C HIS A 10 -0.55 -11.82 15.41
N LEU A 11 0.37 -12.65 15.90
CA LEU A 11 1.81 -12.43 15.75
C LEU A 11 2.25 -12.41 14.28
N HIS A 12 1.71 -13.32 13.47
CA HIS A 12 1.98 -13.35 12.03
C HIS A 12 1.48 -12.07 11.33
N LEU A 13 0.28 -11.61 11.67
CA LEU A 13 -0.30 -10.41 11.09
C LEU A 13 0.45 -9.15 11.54
N GLU A 14 0.87 -9.06 12.79
CA GLU A 14 1.64 -7.93 13.32
C GLU A 14 3.01 -7.81 12.62
N GLY A 15 3.74 -8.92 12.51
CA GLY A 15 5.01 -8.95 11.80
C GLY A 15 4.85 -8.57 10.32
N PHE A 16 3.78 -9.06 9.68
CA PHE A 16 3.48 -8.72 8.29
C PHE A 16 3.12 -7.23 8.13
N ALA A 17 2.21 -6.69 8.94
CA ALA A 17 1.81 -5.29 8.94
C ALA A 17 3.03 -4.36 9.10
N SER A 18 3.88 -4.69 10.09
CA SER A 18 5.13 -3.97 10.36
C SER A 18 6.09 -4.02 9.17
N SER A 19 6.22 -5.17 8.49
CA SER A 19 7.08 -5.30 7.30
C SER A 19 6.58 -4.46 6.12
N VAL A 20 5.27 -4.42 5.90
CA VAL A 20 4.63 -3.62 4.83
C VAL A 20 4.83 -2.14 5.11
N PHE A 21 4.62 -1.72 6.36
CA PHE A 21 4.89 -0.35 6.80
C PHE A 21 6.35 0.04 6.57
N ALA A 22 7.31 -0.77 7.06
CA ALA A 22 8.73 -0.49 6.94
C ALA A 22 9.19 -0.39 5.48
N LYS A 23 8.58 -1.18 4.57
CA LYS A 23 8.85 -1.09 3.14
C LYS A 23 8.42 0.26 2.55
N ALA A 24 7.24 0.75 2.92
CA ALA A 24 6.75 2.05 2.48
C ALA A 24 7.58 3.20 3.06
N ASP A 25 7.83 3.17 4.37
CA ASP A 25 8.62 4.15 5.10
C ASP A 25 10.05 4.27 4.54
N LYS A 26 10.69 3.14 4.19
CA LYS A 26 12.01 3.16 3.54
C LYS A 26 12.02 3.90 2.21
N GLN A 27 10.99 3.74 1.37
CA GLN A 27 10.91 4.45 0.08
C GLN A 27 10.62 5.94 0.28
N ASP A 28 9.73 6.24 1.22
CA ASP A 28 9.35 7.60 1.58
C ASP A 28 10.52 8.41 2.12
N ARG A 29 11.26 7.85 3.10
CA ARG A 29 12.48 8.47 3.64
C ARG A 29 13.60 8.61 2.62
N ALA A 30 13.65 7.74 1.62
CA ALA A 30 14.59 7.88 0.51
C ALA A 30 14.22 9.03 -0.45
N GLY A 31 13.09 9.72 -0.23
CA GLY A 31 12.56 10.78 -1.08
C GLY A 31 12.11 10.26 -2.45
N ARG A 32 11.71 8.98 -2.52
CA ARG A 32 11.27 8.28 -3.74
C ARG A 32 9.81 7.82 -3.65
N ALA A 33 9.03 8.43 -2.76
CA ALA A 33 7.62 8.12 -2.62
C ALA A 33 6.87 8.31 -3.95
N ASP A 34 6.09 7.30 -4.30
CA ASP A 34 5.26 7.22 -5.49
C ASP A 34 3.85 6.70 -5.15
N ILE A 35 3.01 6.51 -6.17
CA ILE A 35 1.65 6.00 -5.96
C ILE A 35 1.64 4.61 -5.31
N ASN A 36 2.67 3.79 -5.53
CA ASN A 36 2.79 2.47 -4.91
C ASN A 36 3.16 2.58 -3.44
N THR A 37 3.97 3.57 -3.08
CA THR A 37 4.32 3.90 -1.69
C THR A 37 3.06 4.27 -0.91
N ALA A 38 2.20 5.13 -1.48
CA ALA A 38 0.91 5.46 -0.86
C ALA A 38 -0.01 4.24 -0.71
N LYS A 39 -0.12 3.40 -1.74
CA LYS A 39 -0.91 2.14 -1.66
C LYS A 39 -0.36 1.20 -0.59
N THR A 40 0.96 1.15 -0.43
CA THR A 40 1.62 0.29 0.56
C THR A 40 1.37 0.79 1.98
N PHE A 41 1.45 2.10 2.23
CA PHE A 41 1.04 2.69 3.51
C PHE A 41 -0.44 2.42 3.82
N TYR A 42 -1.33 2.60 2.86
CA TYR A 42 -2.75 2.31 3.05
C TYR A 42 -3.02 0.82 3.34
N ALA A 43 -2.31 -0.08 2.67
CA ALA A 43 -2.38 -1.51 3.00
C ALA A 43 -1.90 -1.79 4.43
N ALA A 44 -0.80 -1.17 4.86
CA ALA A 44 -0.31 -1.28 6.24
C ALA A 44 -1.36 -0.80 7.26
N SER A 45 -2.03 0.34 7.02
CA SER A 45 -3.07 0.82 7.94
C SER A 45 -4.25 -0.14 8.08
N ILE A 46 -4.64 -0.81 6.98
CA ILE A 46 -5.69 -1.84 7.02
C ILE A 46 -5.22 -3.05 7.84
N PHE A 47 -3.96 -3.50 7.69
CA PHE A 47 -3.46 -4.62 8.50
C PHE A 47 -3.41 -4.27 10.00
N PHE A 48 -3.00 -3.05 10.36
CA PHE A 48 -3.08 -2.60 11.74
C PHE A 48 -4.53 -2.47 12.24
N GLU A 49 -5.47 -2.08 11.36
CA GLU A 49 -6.90 -2.08 11.70
C GLU A 49 -7.42 -3.50 11.99
N ILE A 50 -7.04 -4.48 11.17
CA ILE A 50 -7.43 -5.88 11.37
C ILE A 50 -6.86 -6.44 12.67
N LEU A 51 -5.66 -6.02 13.09
CA LEU A 51 -5.09 -6.41 14.38
C LEU A 51 -5.97 -6.02 15.58
N SER A 52 -6.76 -4.93 15.46
CA SER A 52 -7.72 -4.53 16.52
C SER A 52 -8.83 -5.56 16.75
N GLN A 53 -9.06 -6.47 15.79
CA GLN A 53 -10.05 -7.54 15.91
C GLN A 53 -9.58 -8.68 16.83
N PHE A 54 -8.27 -8.76 17.11
CA PHE A 54 -7.67 -9.75 18.00
C PHE A 54 -7.56 -9.25 19.46
N GLY A 55 -7.79 -7.96 19.69
CA GLY A 55 -7.65 -7.31 20.99
C GLY A 55 -7.27 -5.83 20.85
N GLU A 56 -7.02 -5.18 21.99
CA GLU A 56 -6.56 -3.78 22.02
C GLU A 56 -5.19 -3.65 21.34
N LEU A 57 -5.05 -2.66 20.46
CA LEU A 57 -3.78 -2.38 19.80
C LEU A 57 -2.80 -1.75 20.79
N GLN A 58 -1.54 -2.17 20.71
CA GLN A 58 -0.47 -1.46 21.42
C GLN A 58 -0.37 -0.01 20.89
N PRO A 59 -0.12 0.99 21.76
CA PRO A 59 -0.07 2.41 21.36
C PRO A 59 0.87 2.69 20.18
N ASP A 60 2.02 2.00 20.12
CA ASP A 60 2.98 2.10 19.02
C ASP A 60 2.38 1.65 17.67
N LEU A 61 1.60 0.57 17.66
CA LEU A 61 0.94 0.08 16.46
C LEU A 61 -0.18 1.04 16.02
N GLU A 62 -0.90 1.63 16.97
CA GLU A 62 -1.96 2.59 16.70
C GLU A 62 -1.39 3.88 16.07
N GLN A 63 -0.25 4.34 16.59
CA GLN A 63 0.48 5.47 16.03
C GLN A 63 0.98 5.18 14.61
N LYS A 64 1.54 3.99 14.37
CA LYS A 64 1.93 3.54 13.02
C LYS A 64 0.75 3.48 12.07
N GLN A 65 -0.42 3.02 12.52
CA GLN A 65 -1.65 3.03 11.73
C GLN A 65 -2.03 4.46 11.33
N LYS A 66 -2.12 5.38 12.29
CA LYS A 66 -2.47 6.78 12.05
C LYS A 66 -1.49 7.46 11.09
N TYR A 67 -0.20 7.23 11.30
CA TYR A 67 0.84 7.73 10.42
C TYR A 67 0.68 7.19 9.00
N ALA A 68 0.44 5.89 8.84
CA ALA A 68 0.28 5.27 7.53
C ALA A 68 -0.92 5.85 6.75
N ILE A 69 -2.06 6.09 7.42
CA ILE A 69 -3.24 6.72 6.81
C ILE A 69 -2.89 8.14 6.34
N TRP A 70 -2.35 8.95 7.26
CA TRP A 70 -1.98 10.34 6.96
C TRP A 70 -0.98 10.41 5.80
N LYS A 71 0.05 9.57 5.84
CA LYS A 71 1.13 9.59 4.85
C LYS A 71 0.66 9.12 3.48
N ALA A 72 -0.20 8.10 3.42
CA ALA A 72 -0.82 7.68 2.17
C ALA A 72 -1.65 8.81 1.53
N ALA A 73 -2.42 9.56 2.33
CA ALA A 73 -3.20 10.69 1.85
C ALA A 73 -2.30 11.84 1.36
N GLU A 74 -1.26 12.18 2.12
CA GLU A 74 -0.28 13.23 1.77
C GLU A 74 0.42 12.91 0.44
N ILE A 75 0.99 11.72 0.29
CA ILE A 75 1.64 11.28 -0.96
C ILE A 75 0.67 11.36 -2.14
N ARG A 76 -0.57 10.86 -1.99
CA ARG A 76 -1.56 10.93 -3.08
C ARG A 76 -1.92 12.36 -3.44
N LYS A 77 -2.05 13.24 -2.45
CA LYS A 77 -2.35 14.65 -2.65
C LYS A 77 -1.22 15.35 -3.41
N ALA A 78 0.04 15.17 -2.97
CA ALA A 78 1.20 15.73 -3.64
C ALA A 78 1.29 15.30 -5.10
N LEU A 79 1.14 13.99 -5.37
CA LEU A 79 1.17 13.45 -6.73
C LEU A 79 0.01 13.97 -7.60
N LYS A 80 -1.20 14.09 -7.05
CA LYS A 80 -2.35 14.67 -7.76
C LYS A 80 -2.13 16.13 -8.13
N GLU A 81 -1.41 16.87 -7.30
CA GLU A 81 -1.06 18.28 -7.50
C GLU A 81 0.22 18.46 -8.35
N GLY A 82 0.80 17.37 -8.86
CA GLY A 82 2.04 17.39 -9.65
C GLY A 82 3.29 17.77 -8.85
N ARG A 83 3.20 17.76 -7.51
CA ARG A 83 4.32 18.03 -6.60
C ARG A 83 4.98 16.73 -6.16
N LYS A 84 6.26 16.83 -5.79
CA LYS A 84 6.98 15.72 -5.16
C LYS A 84 6.47 15.56 -3.72
N PRO A 85 6.13 14.34 -3.26
CA PRO A 85 5.78 14.10 -1.87
C PRO A 85 6.92 14.51 -0.92
N GLU A 86 6.55 15.00 0.26
CA GLU A 86 7.54 15.34 1.30
C GLU A 86 8.14 14.07 1.88
N ALA A 87 9.46 13.97 1.95
CA ALA A 87 10.11 12.80 2.55
C ALA A 87 9.79 12.71 4.05
N GLY A 88 9.55 11.51 4.56
CA GLY A 88 9.31 11.27 5.98
C GLY A 88 10.44 11.78 6.86
N PRO A 89 10.13 12.23 8.10
CA PRO A 89 11.14 12.80 8.99
C PRO A 89 12.23 11.76 9.31
N PRO A 90 13.51 12.19 9.40
CA PRO A 90 14.58 11.32 9.87
C PRO A 90 14.36 11.02 11.35
N GLY A 91 13.76 9.86 11.65
CA GLY A 91 13.56 9.42 13.03
C GLY A 91 12.27 8.64 13.27
N GLY A 92 11.24 8.75 12.42
CA GLY A 92 9.97 8.03 12.62
C GLY A 92 9.07 8.57 13.73
N ASP A 93 9.63 9.34 14.66
CA ASP A 93 8.88 9.93 15.77
C ASP A 93 8.43 11.35 15.42
N LYS A 94 7.16 11.48 15.03
CA LYS A 94 6.39 12.71 15.23
C LYS A 94 5.02 12.32 15.77
N ASP A 95 4.81 12.63 17.05
CA ASP A 95 3.60 12.39 17.85
C ASP A 95 2.36 13.18 17.43
N ASP A 96 2.35 13.81 16.25
CA ASP A 96 1.23 14.62 15.79
C ASP A 96 0.89 14.29 14.33
N ALA A 97 0.27 13.14 14.10
CA ALA A 97 -0.51 12.94 12.88
C ALA A 97 -1.81 13.73 13.04
N PRO A 98 -2.09 14.78 12.22
CA PRO A 98 -3.37 15.46 12.29
C PRO A 98 -4.46 14.47 11.91
N ALA A 99 -5.35 14.18 12.86
CA ALA A 99 -6.52 13.33 12.70
C ALA A 99 -7.46 13.94 11.62
N SER A 100 -7.16 13.68 10.36
CA SER A 100 -8.10 13.90 9.27
C SER A 100 -8.76 12.57 8.96
N THR A 101 -9.86 12.30 9.66
CA THR A 101 -10.88 11.33 9.26
C THR A 101 -11.35 11.71 7.86
N THR A 102 -10.62 11.26 6.83
CA THR A 102 -11.13 11.28 5.46
C THR A 102 -11.95 10.02 5.34
N THR A 103 -13.27 10.16 5.47
CA THR A 103 -14.21 9.21 4.91
C THR A 103 -13.82 9.00 3.44
N ILE A 104 -13.13 7.90 3.17
CA ILE A 104 -12.86 7.47 1.80
C ILE A 104 -14.22 7.02 1.27
N ASP A 105 -14.89 7.90 0.53
CA ASP A 105 -16.11 7.55 -0.18
C ASP A 105 -15.85 6.29 -1.02
N HIS A 106 -16.70 5.30 -0.78
CA HIS A 106 -16.72 3.99 -1.43
C HIS A 106 -17.14 4.11 -2.90
N ASP A 107 -16.33 4.77 -3.72
CA ASP A 107 -16.46 4.76 -5.18
C ASP A 107 -15.13 4.38 -5.84
N MET A 108 -14.69 3.14 -5.60
CA MET A 108 -13.57 2.55 -6.35
C MET A 108 -13.97 1.19 -6.93
N GLY A 109 -14.61 1.25 -8.10
CA GLY A 109 -14.23 0.44 -9.26
C GLY A 109 -14.55 -1.06 -9.22
N ARG A 110 -15.82 -1.43 -9.44
CA ARG A 110 -16.13 -2.66 -10.18
C ARG A 110 -15.73 -2.44 -11.64
N SER A 111 -14.51 -2.83 -11.98
CA SER A 111 -14.09 -3.43 -13.26
C SER A 111 -12.64 -3.05 -13.54
N GLN A 112 -11.73 -3.98 -13.29
CA GLN A 112 -10.86 -4.46 -14.35
C GLN A 112 -10.30 -5.82 -13.94
N SER A 113 -10.73 -6.78 -14.73
CA SER A 113 -10.42 -8.20 -14.65
C SER A 113 -8.92 -8.45 -14.56
N PHE A 114 -8.49 -9.17 -13.53
CA PHE A 114 -7.19 -9.83 -13.50
C PHE A 114 -7.23 -10.99 -14.50
N GLY A 115 -6.48 -10.89 -15.61
CA GLY A 115 -6.51 -11.86 -16.70
C GLY A 115 -5.17 -12.00 -17.41
N ASN A 116 -4.28 -12.79 -16.80
CA ASN A 116 -3.36 -13.76 -17.40
C ASN A 116 -2.36 -13.35 -18.51
N ARG A 117 -1.07 -13.41 -18.15
CA ARG A 117 0.06 -13.62 -19.09
C ARG A 117 -0.06 -15.00 -19.74
N GLN A 118 0.08 -15.08 -21.06
CA GLN A 118 0.52 -16.30 -21.74
C GLN A 118 1.62 -15.99 -22.76
N ASN A 119 2.70 -16.75 -22.60
CA ASN A 119 3.83 -16.91 -23.50
C ASN A 119 3.42 -17.88 -24.62
N GLY A 120 3.80 -17.62 -25.87
CA GLY A 120 3.52 -18.52 -27.00
C GLY A 120 4.28 -18.12 -28.27
N ASN A 121 5.24 -18.96 -28.65
CA ASN A 121 6.01 -18.91 -29.90
C ASN A 121 5.10 -19.09 -31.12
N GLU A 122 5.35 -18.38 -32.23
CA GLU A 122 5.17 -18.96 -33.58
C GLU A 122 5.89 -18.15 -34.67
N ALA A 123 6.22 -18.86 -35.75
CA ALA A 123 7.23 -18.57 -36.75
C ALA A 123 6.82 -17.54 -37.84
N SER A 124 7.83 -16.96 -38.50
CA SER A 124 7.70 -16.15 -39.73
C SER A 124 7.16 -16.97 -40.92
N PRO A 125 6.64 -16.32 -41.98
CA PRO A 125 7.53 -15.99 -43.10
C PRO A 125 7.24 -14.66 -43.82
N HIS A 126 8.29 -14.16 -44.48
CA HIS A 126 8.33 -13.02 -45.40
C HIS A 126 7.50 -13.25 -46.68
N PRO A 127 6.91 -12.19 -47.28
CA PRO A 127 6.48 -12.22 -48.67
C PRO A 127 7.60 -11.71 -49.61
N ILE A 128 7.98 -12.55 -50.56
CA ILE A 128 8.64 -12.16 -51.81
C ILE A 128 7.52 -11.90 -52.83
N ASP A 129 7.53 -10.74 -53.48
CA ASP A 129 6.82 -10.59 -54.75
C ASP A 129 7.73 -9.97 -55.80
N LYS A 130 7.89 -10.70 -56.91
CA LYS A 130 8.58 -10.34 -58.15
C LYS A 130 7.73 -10.91 -59.29
N GLY A 131 7.37 -10.04 -60.24
CA GLY A 131 6.83 -10.37 -61.57
C GLY A 131 5.64 -9.47 -61.90
N PHE A 132 5.62 -8.67 -62.97
CA PHE A 132 6.22 -8.77 -64.30
C PHE A 132 6.79 -7.42 -64.76
#